data_AF-A0A379ZSB2-F1
#
_entry.id   AF-A0A379ZSB2-F1
#
_cell.length_a   1.000
_cell.length_b   1.000
_cell.length_c   1.000
_cell.angle_alpha   90.00
_cell.angle_beta   90.00
_cell.angle_gamma   90.00
#
_symmetry.space_group_name_H-M   'P 1'
#
loop_
_entity.id
_entity.type
_entity.pdbx_description
1 polymer ?
#
loop_
_entity_poly.entity_id
_entity_poly.type
_entity_poly.pdbx_seq_one_letter_code
_entity_poly.pdbx_strand_id
1 'polypeptide(L)'
;MIASASLLDTGVDAHGTACLNYGDFDVTISHSKVSNSDIPSEIQGEEGTLVIEKISECQGVVLTPRGGQRQDLTQPQHINTMLYEAQVFAELVEKRQVEHPGLENSLIIARLLTEIRRQTGVVFPADGE
;
A
#
# COMPACT_ATOMS: atom_id res chain seq x y z
N MET A 1 -14.60 -0.63 6.98
CA MET A 1 -13.37 -1.44 6.92
C MET A 1 -13.53 -2.65 7.84
N ILE A 2 -13.03 -3.81 7.41
CA ILE A 2 -12.85 -4.99 8.25
C ILE A 2 -11.41 -5.47 8.11
N ALA A 3 -10.75 -5.85 9.21
CA ALA A 3 -9.41 -6.42 9.22
C ALA A 3 -9.35 -7.69 10.07
N SER A 4 -8.52 -8.65 9.64
CA SER A 4 -8.22 -9.87 10.38
C SER A 4 -6.72 -10.18 10.28
N ALA A 5 -6.15 -10.77 11.32
CA ALA A 5 -4.77 -11.20 11.33
C ALA A 5 -4.59 -12.42 12.23
N SER A 6 -3.54 -13.19 11.97
CA SER A 6 -3.00 -14.14 12.94
C SER A 6 -1.78 -13.54 13.60
N LEU A 7 -1.66 -13.72 14.91
CA LEU A 7 -0.55 -13.18 15.71
C LEU A 7 0.54 -14.23 15.88
N LEU A 8 1.78 -13.77 15.98
CA LEU A 8 2.90 -14.55 16.49
C LEU A 8 2.84 -14.63 18.02
N ASP A 9 3.62 -15.53 18.61
CA ASP A 9 3.77 -15.64 20.07
C ASP A 9 4.27 -14.34 20.72
N THR A 10 4.94 -13.48 19.95
CA THR A 10 5.40 -12.14 20.37
C THR A 10 4.27 -11.10 20.45
N GLY A 11 3.06 -11.43 20.00
CA GLY A 11 1.90 -10.52 19.97
C GLY A 11 1.82 -9.62 18.73
N VAL A 12 2.80 -9.67 17.83
CA VAL A 12 2.77 -8.94 16.55
C VAL A 12 2.04 -9.74 15.48
N ASP A 13 1.52 -9.07 14.46
CA ASP A 13 0.86 -9.72 13.33
C ASP A 13 1.85 -10.53 12.48
N ALA A 14 1.54 -11.80 12.26
CA ALA A 14 2.24 -12.69 11.35
C ALA A 14 1.82 -12.41 9.91
N HIS A 15 0.51 -12.47 9.66
CA HIS A 15 -0.13 -12.21 8.37
C HIS A 15 -1.60 -11.84 8.58
N GLY A 16 -2.20 -11.20 7.59
CA GLY A 16 -3.59 -10.79 7.68
C GLY A 16 -4.16 -10.24 6.39
N THR A 17 -5.40 -9.81 6.48
CA THR A 17 -6.13 -9.17 5.39
C THR A 17 -6.95 -8.01 5.93
N ALA A 18 -6.92 -6.88 5.24
CA ALA A 18 -7.79 -5.73 5.48
C ALA A 18 -8.62 -5.43 4.23
N CYS A 19 -9.92 -5.24 4.40
CA CYS A 19 -10.84 -4.83 3.35
C CYS A 19 -11.34 -3.40 3.65
N LEU A 20 -10.99 -2.48 2.76
CA LEU A 20 -11.35 -1.07 2.81
C LEU A 20 -12.49 -0.83 1.83
N ASN A 21 -13.64 -0.40 2.35
CA ASN A 21 -14.79 -0.03 1.52
C ASN A 21 -14.77 1.48 1.27
N TYR A 22 -14.73 1.87 0.00
CA TYR A 22 -14.76 3.27 -0.45
C TYR A 22 -16.15 3.69 -0.98
N GLY A 23 -17.14 2.79 -0.90
CA GLY A 23 -18.51 3.00 -1.34
C GLY A 23 -18.79 2.36 -2.68
N ASP A 24 -18.13 2.84 -3.74
CA ASP A 24 -18.25 2.36 -5.11
C ASP A 24 -17.24 1.25 -5.47
N PHE A 25 -16.15 1.14 -4.71
CA PHE A 25 -15.19 0.04 -4.82
C PHE A 25 -14.65 -0.40 -3.45
N ASP A 26 -14.02 -1.58 -3.44
CA ASP A 26 -13.31 -2.13 -2.29
C ASP A 26 -11.83 -2.30 -2.61
N VAL A 27 -10.99 -2.11 -1.59
CA VAL A 27 -9.55 -2.43 -1.66
C VAL A 27 -9.27 -3.54 -0.65
N THR A 28 -8.79 -4.67 -1.15
CA THR A 28 -8.33 -5.77 -0.29
C THR A 28 -6.81 -5.75 -0.22
N ILE A 29 -6.29 -5.60 0.99
CA ILE A 29 -4.86 -5.66 1.30
C ILE A 29 -4.61 -7.00 1.97
N SER A 30 -3.69 -7.80 1.43
CA SER A 30 -3.18 -9.01 2.07
C SER A 30 -1.69 -8.82 2.35
N HIS A 31 -1.26 -9.14 3.57
CA HIS A 31 0.13 -8.99 3.98
C HIS A 31 0.59 -10.20 4.79
N SER A 32 1.90 -10.46 4.76
CA SER A 32 2.51 -11.54 5.52
C SER A 32 3.99 -11.25 5.78
N LYS A 33 4.44 -11.61 6.98
CA LYS A 33 5.86 -11.68 7.38
C LYS A 33 6.37 -13.12 7.44
N VAL A 34 5.47 -14.11 7.32
CA VAL A 34 5.75 -15.55 7.50
C VAL A 34 5.56 -16.37 6.22
N SER A 35 5.11 -15.73 5.15
CA SER A 35 4.92 -16.34 3.83
C SER A 35 5.19 -15.32 2.73
N ASN A 36 5.64 -15.81 1.59
CA ASN A 36 5.78 -15.00 0.38
C ASN A 36 4.47 -15.06 -0.43
N SER A 37 4.17 -13.97 -1.13
CA SER A 37 3.06 -13.88 -2.07
C SER A 37 3.60 -13.41 -3.41
N ASP A 38 3.32 -14.18 -4.47
CA ASP A 38 3.62 -13.80 -5.86
C ASP A 38 2.44 -13.08 -6.53
N ILE A 39 1.34 -12.85 -5.78
CA ILE A 39 0.16 -12.14 -6.28
C ILE A 39 0.53 -10.66 -6.50
N PRO A 40 0.41 -10.14 -7.74
CA PRO A 40 0.66 -8.72 -8.02
C PRO A 40 -0.46 -7.84 -7.45
N SER A 41 -0.24 -6.53 -7.45
CA SER A 41 -1.33 -5.60 -7.18
C SER A 41 -2.17 -5.42 -8.44
N GLU A 42 -3.48 -5.34 -8.28
CA GLU A 42 -4.41 -5.16 -9.40
C GLU A 42 -5.41 -4.06 -9.08
N ILE A 43 -5.64 -3.18 -10.05
CA ILE A 43 -6.75 -2.23 -10.05
C ILE A 43 -7.72 -2.71 -11.12
N GLN A 44 -8.94 -3.04 -10.70
CA GLN A 44 -10.00 -3.53 -11.57
C GLN A 44 -10.99 -2.41 -11.88
N GLY A 45 -11.39 -2.29 -13.13
CA GLY A 45 -12.45 -1.39 -13.57
C GLY A 45 -13.32 -2.05 -14.62
N GLU A 46 -14.42 -1.39 -14.97
CA GLU A 46 -15.37 -1.93 -15.96
C GLU A 46 -14.71 -2.18 -17.32
N GLU A 47 -13.76 -1.33 -17.71
CA GLU A 47 -13.09 -1.36 -19.01
C GLU A 47 -11.80 -2.19 -19.03
N GLY A 48 -11.44 -2.87 -17.94
CA GLY A 48 -10.26 -3.74 -17.90
C GLY A 48 -9.56 -3.75 -16.55
N THR A 49 -8.34 -4.28 -16.55
CA THR A 49 -7.51 -4.36 -15.34
C THR A 49 -6.13 -3.76 -15.55
N LEU A 50 -5.60 -3.12 -14.51
CA LEU A 50 -4.23 -2.64 -14.44
C LEU A 50 -3.48 -3.50 -13.42
N VAL A 51 -2.53 -4.30 -13.88
CA VAL A 51 -1.70 -5.16 -13.05
C VAL A 51 -0.36 -4.48 -12.81
N ILE A 52 0.04 -4.37 -11.55
CA ILE A 52 1.27 -3.73 -11.10
C ILE A 52 2.12 -4.77 -10.36
N GLU A 53 3.27 -5.10 -10.94
CA GLU A 53 4.27 -5.95 -10.32
C GLU A 53 5.00 -5.15 -9.24
N LYS A 54 4.95 -5.67 -8.01
CA LYS A 54 5.61 -5.10 -6.83
C LYS A 54 5.28 -3.61 -6.65
N ILE A 55 4.10 -3.32 -6.09
CA ILE A 55 3.54 -1.95 -5.94
C ILE A 55 4.49 -0.93 -5.28
N SER A 56 5.46 -1.37 -4.47
CA SER A 56 6.45 -0.50 -3.84
C SER A 56 7.55 -0.01 -4.80
N GLU A 57 7.78 -0.72 -5.90
CA GLU A 57 8.86 -0.45 -6.87
C GLU A 57 8.36 -0.32 -8.31
N CYS A 58 7.11 -0.71 -8.59
CA CYS A 58 6.46 -0.64 -9.90
C CYS A 58 7.33 -1.23 -11.02
N GLN A 59 7.88 -2.43 -10.79
CA GLN A 59 8.82 -3.07 -11.72
C GLN A 59 8.17 -3.51 -13.04
N GLY A 60 6.84 -3.65 -13.05
CA GLY A 60 6.04 -3.98 -14.22
C GLY A 60 4.66 -3.37 -14.10
N VAL A 61 4.13 -2.81 -15.19
CA VAL A 61 2.78 -2.24 -15.24
C VAL A 61 2.11 -2.67 -16.55
N VAL A 62 1.04 -3.43 -16.46
CA VAL A 62 0.32 -3.97 -17.63
C VAL A 62 -1.14 -3.59 -17.56
N LEU A 63 -1.63 -2.89 -18.59
CA LEU A 63 -3.05 -2.62 -18.79
C LEU A 63 -3.65 -3.69 -19.72
N THR A 64 -4.73 -4.33 -19.29
CA THR A 64 -5.50 -5.27 -20.12
C THR A 64 -6.91 -4.73 -20.31
N PRO A 65 -7.22 -4.06 -21.43
CA PRO A 65 -8.57 -3.60 -21.73
C PRO A 65 -9.54 -4.79 -21.89
N ARG A 66 -10.82 -4.57 -21.57
CA ARG A 66 -11.88 -5.58 -21.72
C ARG A 66 -12.01 -5.98 -23.20
N GLY A 67 -11.70 -7.24 -23.52
CA GLY A 67 -11.70 -7.75 -24.90
C GLY A 67 -10.56 -7.24 -25.77
N GLY A 68 -9.61 -6.50 -25.19
CA GLY A 68 -8.42 -5.99 -25.87
C GLY A 68 -7.18 -6.85 -25.63
N GLN A 69 -6.08 -6.45 -26.26
CA GLN A 69 -4.77 -7.04 -26.00
C GLN A 69 -4.08 -6.34 -24.83
N ARG A 70 -3.20 -7.09 -24.15
CA ARG A 70 -2.34 -6.56 -23.08
C ARG A 70 -1.45 -5.45 -23.63
N GLN A 71 -1.31 -4.38 -22.85
CA GLN A 71 -0.48 -3.23 -23.13
C GLN A 71 0.55 -3.10 -22.01
N ASP A 72 1.82 -3.23 -22.36
CA ASP A 72 2.91 -3.01 -21.43
C ASP A 72 3.17 -1.50 -21.29
N LEU A 73 2.94 -0.98 -20.09
CA LEU A 73 3.13 0.42 -19.72
C LEU A 73 4.39 0.62 -18.85
N THR A 74 5.16 -0.45 -18.64
CA THR A 74 6.33 -0.47 -17.76
C THR A 74 7.34 0.61 -18.16
N GLN A 75 7.83 1.34 -17.17
CA GLN A 75 8.87 2.36 -17.35
C GLN A 75 10.18 1.90 -16.69
N PRO A 76 11.34 2.32 -17.23
CA PRO A 76 12.62 2.08 -16.58
C PRO A 76 12.63 2.67 -15.16
N GLN A 77 12.96 1.84 -14.17
CA GLN A 77 13.12 2.27 -12.79
C GLN A 77 14.59 2.56 -12.48
N HIS A 78 14.83 3.49 -11.56
CA HIS A 78 16.18 3.76 -11.08
C HIS A 78 16.66 2.64 -10.14
N ILE A 79 17.96 2.31 -10.17
CA ILE A 79 18.55 1.23 -9.35
C ILE A 79 18.41 1.46 -7.85
N ASN A 80 18.44 2.73 -7.43
CA ASN A 80 18.10 3.13 -6.07
C ASN A 80 16.60 3.44 -6.00
N THR A 81 15.86 2.56 -5.33
CA THR A 81 14.39 2.63 -5.15
C THR A 81 13.94 3.85 -4.35
N MET A 82 14.83 4.44 -3.56
CA MET A 82 14.55 5.63 -2.76
C MET A 82 14.87 6.95 -3.48
N LEU A 83 15.33 6.91 -4.74
CA LEU A 83 15.75 8.13 -5.45
C LEU A 83 14.61 9.17 -5.51
N TYR A 84 13.41 8.74 -5.89
CA TYR A 84 12.29 9.65 -6.14
C TYR A 84 11.80 10.31 -4.85
N GLU A 85 11.67 9.56 -3.76
CA GLU A 85 11.29 10.13 -2.46
C GLU A 85 12.37 11.08 -1.91
N ALA A 86 13.65 10.74 -2.06
CA ALA A 86 14.75 11.59 -1.63
C ALA A 86 14.77 12.92 -2.39
N GLN A 87 14.48 12.90 -3.70
CA GLN A 87 14.39 14.11 -4.51
C GLN A 87 13.21 14.99 -4.07
N VAL A 88 12.05 14.41 -3.79
CA VAL A 88 10.90 15.15 -3.25
C VAL A 88 11.25 15.79 -1.90
N PHE A 89 11.90 15.07 -0.99
CA PHE A 89 12.32 15.64 0.29
C PHE A 89 13.32 16.78 0.14
N ALA A 90 14.31 16.64 -0.75
CA ALA A 90 15.27 17.71 -1.04
C ALA A 90 14.55 18.96 -1.55
N GLU A 91 13.62 18.82 -2.50
CA GLU A 91 12.84 19.94 -3.03
C GLU A 91 12.00 20.65 -1.97
N LEU A 92 11.34 19.89 -1.07
CA LEU A 92 10.54 20.47 0.02
C LEU A 92 11.42 21.27 0.98
N VAL A 93 12.62 20.77 1.30
CA VAL A 93 13.59 21.47 2.17
C VAL A 93 14.09 22.75 1.49
N GLU A 94 14.49 22.68 0.22
CA GLU A 94 14.96 23.84 -0.55
C GLU A 94 13.91 24.94 -0.63
N LYS A 95 12.65 24.56 -0.89
CA LYS A 95 11.51 25.48 -0.98
C LYS A 95 10.99 25.91 0.40
N ARG A 96 11.50 25.32 1.49
CA ARG A 96 10.99 25.47 2.87
C ARG A 96 9.47 25.22 2.95
N GLN A 97 9.00 24.26 2.17
CA GLN A 97 7.59 23.93 2.06
C GLN A 97 7.23 22.86 3.10
N VAL A 98 6.58 23.31 4.18
CA VAL A 98 6.07 22.41 5.22
C VAL A 98 4.74 21.79 4.82
N GLU A 99 3.82 22.60 4.30
CA GLU A 99 2.50 22.12 3.89
C GLU A 99 2.58 21.43 2.52
N HIS A 100 2.32 20.12 2.51
CA HIS A 100 2.30 19.30 1.31
C HIS A 100 1.34 18.09 1.48
N PRO A 101 0.85 17.49 0.38
CA PRO A 101 -0.13 16.39 0.45
C PRO A 101 0.32 15.16 1.25
N GLY A 102 1.63 14.94 1.35
CA GLY A 102 2.22 13.87 2.15
C GLY A 102 1.85 13.91 3.65
N LEU A 103 1.57 15.09 4.22
CA LEU A 103 1.13 15.21 5.63
C LEU A 103 -0.26 14.61 5.83
N GLU A 104 -1.21 14.93 4.95
CA GLU A 104 -2.56 14.39 4.98
C GLU A 104 -2.56 12.87 4.76
N ASN A 105 -1.81 12.41 3.76
CA ASN A 105 -1.63 10.97 3.50
C ASN A 105 -1.08 10.24 4.73
N SER A 106 -0.07 10.82 5.39
CA SER A 106 0.52 10.24 6.61
C SER A 106 -0.49 10.11 7.74
N LEU A 107 -1.33 11.13 7.95
CA LEU A 107 -2.37 11.11 8.98
C LEU A 107 -3.44 10.05 8.67
N ILE A 108 -3.87 9.94 7.41
CA ILE A 108 -4.85 8.94 6.97
C ILE A 108 -4.29 7.53 7.21
N ILE A 109 -3.05 7.27 6.78
CA ILE A 109 -2.40 5.98 6.95
C ILE A 109 -2.24 5.65 8.44
N ALA A 110 -1.82 6.61 9.26
CA ALA A 110 -1.68 6.40 10.70
C ALA A 110 -3.02 6.00 11.35
N ARG A 111 -4.11 6.70 11.02
CA ARG A 111 -5.46 6.36 11.51
C ARG A 111 -5.91 4.98 11.04
N LEU A 112 -5.65 4.64 9.78
CA LEU A 112 -5.98 3.35 9.19
C LEU A 112 -5.25 2.21 9.89
N LEU A 113 -3.94 2.36 10.13
CA LEU A 113 -3.12 1.38 10.83
C LEU A 113 -3.56 1.21 12.29
N THR A 114 -3.89 2.30 12.99
CA THR A 114 -4.44 2.24 14.35
C THR A 114 -5.75 1.44 14.39
N GLU A 115 -6.66 1.68 13.44
CA GLU A 115 -7.93 0.95 13.38
C GLU A 115 -7.74 -0.53 13.04
N ILE A 116 -6.87 -0.86 12.07
CA ILE A 116 -6.52 -2.25 11.73
C ILE A 116 -5.97 -2.98 12.96
N ARG A 117 -5.06 -2.34 13.70
CA ARG A 117 -4.48 -2.89 14.94
C ARG A 117 -5.53 -3.10 16.02
N ARG A 118 -6.42 -2.13 16.22
CA ARG A 118 -7.55 -2.24 17.15
C ARG A 118 -8.45 -3.44 16.83
N GLN A 119 -8.74 -3.70 15.54
CA GLN A 119 -9.55 -4.85 15.11
C GLN A 119 -8.81 -6.20 15.23
N THR A 120 -7.50 -6.20 15.02
CA THR A 120 -6.67 -7.43 15.01
C THR A 120 -6.07 -7.79 16.37
N GLY A 121 -6.21 -6.92 17.38
CA GLY A 121 -5.69 -7.15 18.72
C GLY A 121 -4.18 -6.89 18.87
N VAL A 122 -3.55 -6.22 17.90
CA VAL A 122 -2.13 -5.86 17.97
C VAL A 122 -1.97 -4.59 18.82
N VAL A 123 -1.45 -4.75 20.03
CA VAL A 123 -1.24 -3.66 20.99
C VAL A 123 0.25 -3.44 21.23
N PHE A 124 0.69 -2.18 21.20
CA PHE A 124 2.05 -1.77 21.55
C PHE A 124 2.07 -1.10 22.92
N PRO A 125 3.23 -1.08 23.61
CA PRO A 125 3.34 -0.47 24.93
C PRO A 125 2.84 0.98 25.02
N ALA A 126 2.98 1.75 23.94
CA ALA A 126 2.57 3.16 23.88
C ALA A 126 1.06 3.38 23.65
N ASP A 127 0.25 2.34 23.43
CA ASP A 127 -1.21 2.49 23.25
C ASP A 127 -1.98 2.60 24.58
N GLY A 128 -1.32 2.31 25.71
CA GLY A 128 -1.90 2.26 27.05
C GLY A 128 -1.70 3.51 27.89
N GLU A 129 -1.20 4.60 27.31
CA GLU A 129 -1.09 5.94 27.91
C GLU A 129 -2.17 6.90 27.39
#